data_AF-A0A958UIA1-F1
#
_entry.id   AF-A0A958UIA1-F1
#
_cell.length_a   1.000
_cell.length_b   1.000
_cell.length_c   1.000
_cell.angle_alpha   90.00
_cell.angle_beta   90.00
_cell.angle_gamma   90.00
#
_symmetry.space_group_name_H-M   'P 1'
#
loop_
_entity.id
_entity.type
_entity.pdbx_description
1 polymer ?
#
loop_
_entity_poly.entity_id
_entity_poly.type
_entity_poly.pdbx_seq_one_letter_code
_entity_poly.pdbx_strand_id
1 'polypeptide(L)' 'MNTLKNKVQLIGNLGKDPEIINLESGKMLAKFSIATNESYKNANGEKVTDTQWHHVVDHL' A
#
# COMPACT_ATOMS: atom_id res chain seq x y z
N MET A 1 23.80 15.93 -11.12
CA MET A 1 22.34 15.83 -10.89
C MET A 1 22.06 14.41 -10.45
N ASN A 2 21.45 14.21 -9.28
CA ASN A 2 21.22 12.87 -8.76
C ASN A 2 20.00 12.26 -9.49
N THR A 3 20.20 11.20 -10.28
CA THR A 3 19.19 10.56 -11.15
C THR A 3 18.45 9.42 -10.45
N LEU A 4 18.30 9.47 -9.12
CA LEU A 4 17.60 8.42 -8.38
C LEU A 4 16.08 8.57 -8.54
N LYS A 5 15.44 7.52 -9.07
CA LYS A 5 14.00 7.42 -9.24
C LYS A 5 13.45 6.39 -8.28
N ASN A 6 12.60 6.82 -7.36
CA ASN A 6 11.79 5.94 -6.52
C ASN A 6 10.33 6.04 -7.00
N LYS A 7 9.77 4.95 -7.53
CA LYS A 7 8.38 4.87 -7.99
C LYS A 7 7.79 3.53 -7.59
N VAL A 8 6.61 3.58 -6.97
CA VAL A 8 5.80 2.40 -6.63
C VAL A 8 4.44 2.54 -7.31
N GLN A 9 3.89 1.44 -7.82
CA GLN A 9 2.52 1.36 -8.35
C GLN A 9 1.83 0.15 -7.73
N LEU A 10 0.73 0.38 -7.02
CA LEU A 10 -0.05 -0.66 -6.34
C LEU A 10 -1.47 -0.68 -6.91
N ILE A 11 -2.00 -1.88 -7.14
CA ILE A 11 -3.40 -2.11 -7.49
C ILE A 11 -3.90 -3.19 -6.53
N GLY A 12 -4.93 -2.88 -5.75
CA GLY A 12 -5.40 -3.76 -4.69
C GLY A 12 -6.65 -3.22 -4.04
N ASN A 13 -7.02 -3.84 -2.93
CA ASN A 13 -8.25 -3.50 -2.19
C ASN A 13 -7.92 -2.74 -0.91
N LEU A 14 -8.77 -1.77 -0.55
CA LEU A 14 -8.65 -1.08 0.75
C LEU A 14 -8.98 -2.06 1.89
N GLY A 15 -8.17 -2.04 2.95
CA GLY A 15 -8.45 -2.83 4.16
C GLY A 15 -9.50 -2.23 5.07
N LYS A 16 -9.66 -0.91 5.01
CA LYS A 16 -10.63 -0.11 5.74
C LYS A 16 -10.81 1.24 5.05
N ASP A 17 -11.84 1.98 5.45
CA ASP A 17 -12.03 3.35 5.02
C ASP A 17 -10.79 4.22 5.36
N PRO A 18 -10.36 5.12 4.46
CA PRO A 18 -9.25 6.03 4.73
C PRO A 18 -9.53 6.93 5.95
N GLU A 19 -8.51 7.07 6.79
CA GLU A 19 -8.55 7.94 7.96
C GLU A 19 -7.95 9.31 7.60
N ILE A 20 -8.69 10.38 7.86
CA ILE A 20 -8.23 11.77 7.64
C ILE A 20 -7.83 12.36 8.98
N ILE A 21 -6.58 12.81 9.09
CA ILE A 21 -6.03 13.40 10.31
C ILE A 21 -5.63 14.85 10.02
N ASN A 22 -6.19 15.77 10.81
CA ASN A 22 -5.79 17.18 10.82
C ASN A 22 -4.60 17.35 11.77
N LEU A 23 -3.48 17.84 11.26
CA LEU A 23 -2.30 18.14 12.07
C LEU A 23 -2.40 19.55 12.67
N GLU A 24 -1.75 19.74 13.82
CA GLU A 24 -1.67 21.05 14.50
C GLU A 24 -1.06 22.15 13.62
N SER A 25 -0.22 21.78 12.64
CA SER A 25 0.35 22.67 11.65
C SER A 25 -0.65 23.18 10.59
N GLY A 26 -1.91 22.77 10.65
CA GLY A 26 -2.95 23.08 9.66
C GLY A 26 -2.89 22.18 8.41
N LYS A 27 -1.95 21.24 8.33
CA LYS A 27 -1.86 20.25 7.24
C LYS A 27 -2.81 19.08 7.49
N MET A 28 -3.24 18.43 6.41
CA MET A 28 -4.06 17.24 6.47
C MET A 28 -3.27 16.04 5.97
N LEU A 29 -3.58 14.85 6.49
CA LEU A 29 -3.01 13.61 5.97
C LEU A 29 -4.09 12.54 5.86
N ALA A 30 -3.99 11.73 4.81
CA ALA A 30 -4.81 10.55 4.62
C ALA A 30 -3.98 9.30 4.90
N LYS A 31 -4.52 8.39 5.72
CA LYS A 31 -3.92 7.08 6.02
C LYS A 31 -4.85 5.96 5.62
N PHE A 32 -4.34 5.00 4.86
CA PHE A 32 -5.09 3.80 4.50
C PHE A 32 -4.15 2.61 4.28
N SER A 33 -4.72 1.42 4.25
CA SER A 33 -4.00 0.19 3.91
C SER A 33 -4.55 -0.42 2.62
N ILE A 34 -3.64 -0.89 1.75
CA ILE A 34 -3.98 -1.64 0.54
C ILE A 34 -3.50 -3.09 0.70
N ALA A 35 -4.40 -4.04 0.45
CA ALA A 35 -4.06 -5.44 0.24
C ALA A 35 -3.78 -5.73 -1.24
N THR A 36 -2.61 -6.28 -1.54
CA THR A 36 -2.27 -6.82 -2.87
C THR A 36 -2.07 -8.33 -2.79
N ASN A 37 -2.54 -9.07 -3.78
CA ASN A 37 -2.44 -10.52 -3.81
C ASN A 37 -1.49 -10.97 -4.91
N GLU A 38 -0.64 -11.95 -4.60
CA GLU A 38 0.17 -12.67 -5.57
C GLU A 38 -0.17 -14.16 -5.50
N SER A 39 -0.61 -14.74 -6.62
CA SER A 39 -0.89 -16.17 -6.72
C SER A 39 0.22 -16.87 -7.49
N TYR A 40 0.87 -17.85 -6.86
CA TYR A 40 1.92 -18.63 -7.47
C TYR A 40 1.80 -20.11 -7.10
N LYS A 41 2.57 -20.96 -7.79
CA LYS A 41 2.68 -22.39 -7.46
C LYS A 41 3.95 -22.60 -6.65
N ASN A 42 3.84 -23.19 -5.46
CA ASN A 42 5.01 -23.47 -4.63
C ASN A 42 5.80 -24.68 -5.15
N ALA A 43 6.94 -25.00 -4.52
CA ALA A 43 7.78 -26.13 -4.90
C ALA A 43 7.07 -27.49 -4.81
N ASN A 44 6.06 -27.62 -3.94
CA ASN A 44 5.25 -28.83 -3.78
C ASN A 44 4.14 -28.95 -4.84
N GLY A 45 4.00 -27.95 -5.70
CA GLY A 45 2.99 -27.91 -6.74
C GLY A 45 1.62 -27.39 -6.30
N GLU A 46 1.52 -26.81 -5.11
CA GLU A 46 0.28 -26.27 -4.58
C GLU A 46 0.09 -24.82 -5.02
N LYS A 47 -1.15 -24.43 -5.31
CA LYS A 47 -1.48 -23.02 -5.58
C LYS A 47 -1.54 -22.27 -4.26
N VAL A 48 -0.64 -21.33 -4.07
CA VAL A 48 -0.57 -20.45 -2.89
C VAL A 48 -1.01 -19.06 -3.32
N THR A 49 -1.77 -18.38 -2.46
CA THR A 49 -2.06 -16.95 -2.62
C THR A 49 -1.46 -16.23 -1.42
N ASP A 50 -0.46 -15.41 -1.69
CA ASP A 50 0.14 -14.54 -0.69
C ASP A 50 -0.52 -13.15 -0.72
N THR A 51 -0.74 -12.56 0.45
CA THR A 51 -1.39 -11.26 0.58
C THR A 51 -0.46 -10.31 1.31
N GLN A 52 -0.06 -9.24 0.63
CA GLN A 52 0.77 -8.19 1.20
C GLN A 52 -0.07 -6.98 1.57
N TRP A 53 0.22 -6.41 2.73
CA TRP A 53 -0.45 -5.22 3.25
C TRP A 53 0.50 -4.02 3.18
N HIS A 54 0.08 -2.98 2.48
CA HIS A 54 0.84 -1.75 2.29
C HIS A 54 0.16 -0.62 3.04
N HIS A 55 0.87 0.04 3.94
CA HIS A 55 0.38 1.24 4.63
C HIS A 55 0.76 2.48 3.83
N VAL A 56 -0.25 3.19 3.31
CA VAL A 56 -0.08 4.40 2.52
C VAL A 56 -0.40 5.61 3.39
N VAL A 57 0.52 6.58 3.37
CA VAL A 57 0.36 7.88 4.02
C VAL A 57 0.48 8.95 2.94
N ASP A 58 -0.60 9.66 2.69
CA ASP A 58 -0.63 10.78 1.76
C ASP A 58 -0.73 12.11 2.51
N HIS A 59 0.02 13.11 2.05
CA HIS A 59 -0.02 14.46 2.61
C HIS A 59 -0.93 15.29 1.71
N LEU A 60 -2.07 15.70 2.26
CA LEU A 60 -3.07 16.54 1.59
C LEU A 60 -2.73 18.02 1.70
#